data_AF-A0A4T0WXQ6-F1
#
_entry.id   AF-A0A4T0WXQ6-F1
#
_cell.length_a   1.000
_cell.length_b   1.000
_cell.length_c   1.000
_cell.angle_alpha   90.00
_cell.angle_beta   90.00
_cell.angle_gamma   90.00
#
_symmetry.space_group_name_H-M   'P 1'
#
loop_
_entity.id
_entity.type
_entity.pdbx_description
1 polymer ?
#
loop_
_entity_poly.entity_id
_entity_poly.type
_entity_poly.pdbx_seq_one_letter_code
_entity_poly.pdbx_strand_id
1 'polypeptide(L)' 'MVLKVIFDENGKIFGAQAVGEAGVDKRIDVIATAIKGNLTVYDLPEIEITYAPPFNSAKDPVNI' A
#
# COMPACT_ATOMS: atom_id res chain seq x y z
N MET A 1 5.28 -6.31 -10.16
CA MET A 1 4.70 -6.62 -8.84
C MET A 1 3.19 -6.55 -8.96
N VAL A 2 2.47 -7.43 -8.28
CA VAL A 2 1.00 -7.34 -8.12
C VAL A 2 0.73 -7.10 -6.64
N LEU A 3 -0.10 -6.10 -6.32
CA LEU A 3 -0.60 -5.81 -4.98
C LEU A 3 -2.12 -5.95 -5.01
N LYS A 4 -2.68 -6.69 -4.07
CA LYS A 4 -4.12 -6.85 -3.87
C LYS A 4 -4.46 -6.43 -2.45
N VAL A 5 -5.44 -5.53 -2.30
CA VAL A 5 -5.96 -5.06 -1.01
C VAL A 5 -7.39 -5.58 -0.84
N ILE A 6 -7.73 -6.05 0.35
CA ILE A 6 -9.07 -6.53 0.70
C ILE A 6 -9.68 -5.54 1.68
N PHE A 7 -10.86 -5.02 1.36
CA PHE A 7 -11.56 -4.01 2.17
C PHE A 7 -13.08 -4.16 2.05
N ASP A 8 -13.83 -3.57 2.98
CA ASP A 8 -15.30 -3.52 2.92
C ASP A 8 -15.84 -2.30 2.15
N GLU A 9 -17.16 -2.22 2.02
CA GLU A 9 -17.84 -1.09 1.36
C GLU A 9 -17.59 0.28 2.00
N ASN A 10 -17.23 0.31 3.29
CA ASN A 10 -16.89 1.53 4.02
C ASN A 10 -15.40 1.88 3.89
N GLY A 11 -14.63 1.08 3.16
CA GLY A 11 -13.20 1.28 2.94
C GLY A 11 -12.31 0.74 4.04
N LYS A 12 -12.83 0.01 5.04
CA LYS A 12 -12.00 -0.59 6.09
C LYS A 12 -11.11 -1.68 5.50
N ILE A 13 -9.81 -1.54 5.69
CA ILE A 13 -8.82 -2.49 5.17
C ILE A 13 -8.77 -3.74 6.09
N PHE A 14 -8.91 -4.92 5.49
CA PHE A 14 -8.77 -6.22 6.16
C PHE A 14 -7.40 -6.87 5.98
N GLY A 15 -6.69 -6.52 4.90
CA GLY A 15 -5.37 -7.05 4.62
C GLY A 15 -4.93 -6.80 3.18
N ALA A 16 -3.72 -7.22 2.85
CA ALA A 16 -3.21 -7.21 1.49
C ALA A 16 -2.32 -8.42 1.20
N GLN A 17 -2.16 -8.69 -0.09
CA GLN A 17 -1.25 -9.71 -0.63
C GLN A 17 -0.43 -9.06 -1.73
N ALA A 18 0.88 -9.30 -1.74
CA ALA A 18 1.74 -8.83 -2.81
C ALA A 18 2.67 -9.94 -3.30
N VAL A 19 2.92 -9.94 -4.61
CA VAL A 19 3.82 -10.87 -5.30
C VAL A 19 4.72 -10.09 -6.26
N GLY A 20 6.02 -10.30 -6.18
CA GLY A 20 7.01 -9.64 -7.02
C GLY A 20 8.44 -9.89 -6.53
N GLU A 21 9.41 -9.65 -7.41
CA GLU A 21 10.83 -9.91 -7.14
C GLU A 21 11.48 -8.88 -6.20
N ALA A 22 10.94 -7.66 -6.16
CA ALA A 22 11.50 -6.57 -5.35
C ALA A 22 10.41 -5.67 -4.76
N GLY A 23 10.66 -5.22 -3.53
CA GLY A 23 9.87 -4.18 -2.86
C GLY A 23 8.50 -4.61 -2.37
N VAL A 24 8.21 -5.91 -2.31
CA VAL A 24 6.96 -6.48 -1.77
C VAL A 24 6.83 -6.19 -0.27
N ASP A 25 7.91 -6.45 0.47
CA ASP A 25 8.09 -6.15 1.88
C ASP A 25 7.69 -4.72 2.23
N LYS A 26 8.25 -3.72 1.53
CA LYS A 26 7.94 -2.30 1.76
C LYS A 26 6.44 -1.98 1.66
N ARG A 27 5.72 -2.58 0.70
CA ARG A 27 4.29 -2.28 0.51
C ARG A 27 3.44 -2.99 1.55
N ILE A 28 3.82 -4.20 1.93
CA ILE A 28 3.16 -4.90 3.03
C ILE A 28 3.34 -4.14 4.35
N ASP A 29 4.52 -3.56 4.62
CA ASP A 29 4.75 -2.72 5.80
C ASP A 29 3.88 -1.46 5.80
N VAL A 30 3.72 -0.80 4.65
CA VAL A 30 2.83 0.37 4.53
C VAL A 30 1.38 -0.02 4.76
N ILE A 31 0.88 -1.10 4.16
CA ILE A 31 -0.49 -1.56 4.38
C ILE A 31 -0.72 -2.00 5.83
N ALA A 32 0.24 -2.71 6.44
CA ALA A 32 0.16 -3.10 7.84
C ALA A 32 0.09 -1.87 8.76
N THR A 33 0.85 -0.82 8.44
CA THR A 33 0.82 0.46 9.16
C THR A 33 -0.53 1.17 8.97
N ALA A 34 -1.08 1.19 7.74
CA ALA A 34 -2.38 1.75 7.46
C ALA A 34 -3.50 1.07 8.25
N ILE A 35 -3.50 -0.27 8.29
CA ILE A 35 -4.43 -1.08 9.11
C ILE A 35 -4.26 -0.72 10.60
N LYS A 36 -3.02 -0.66 11.10
CA LYS A 36 -2.73 -0.32 12.49
C LYS A 36 -3.21 1.09 12.85
N GLY A 37 -3.12 2.03 11.91
CA GLY A 37 -3.58 3.41 12.03
C GLY A 37 -5.09 3.59 11.86
N ASN A 38 -5.86 2.53 11.59
CA ASN A 38 -7.27 2.59 11.21
C ASN A 38 -7.54 3.48 9.98
N LEU A 39 -6.60 3.55 9.05
CA LEU A 39 -6.81 4.21 7.77
C LEU A 39 -7.75 3.37 6.90
N THR A 40 -8.44 4.04 5.99
CA THR A 40 -9.29 3.45 4.98
C THR A 40 -8.54 3.31 3.65
N VAL A 41 -9.10 2.52 2.72
CA VAL A 41 -8.58 2.42 1.35
C VAL A 41 -8.55 3.77 0.64
N TYR A 42 -9.43 4.71 1.03
CA TYR A 42 -9.52 6.05 0.45
C TYR A 42 -8.41 6.98 0.93
N ASP A 43 -7.73 6.64 2.03
CA ASP A 43 -6.58 7.39 2.54
C ASP A 43 -5.27 6.95 1.86
N LEU A 44 -5.22 5.76 1.26
CA LEU A 44 -4.00 5.22 0.62
C LEU A 44 -3.41 6.11 -0.49
N PRO A 45 -4.21 6.78 -1.35
CA PRO A 45 -3.68 7.73 -2.33
C PRO A 45 -2.89 8.90 -1.73
N GLU A 46 -3.21 9.27 -0.49
CA GLU A 46 -2.61 10.43 0.21
C GLU A 46 -1.40 10.04 1.08
N ILE A 47 -1.06 8.75 1.18
CA ILE A 47 0.13 8.31 1.92
C ILE A 47 1.39 8.74 1.17
N GLU A 48 2.18 9.60 1.81
CA GLU A 48 3.50 9.95 1.30
C GLU A 48 4.50 8.81 1.50
N ILE A 49 4.94 8.24 0.39
CA ILE A 49 5.96 7.18 0.38
C ILE A 49 7.24 7.76 -0.19
N THR A 50 8.37 7.47 0.47
CA THR A 50 9.69 7.91 -0.01
C THR A 50 9.93 7.43 -1.45
N TYR A 51 10.29 8.39 -2.30
CA TYR A 51 10.57 8.21 -3.72
C TYR A 51 11.98 8.69 -4.07
N ALA A 52 12.69 7.86 -4.84
CA ALA A 52 13.75 8.26 -5.75
C ALA A 52 13.81 7.22 -6.88
N PRO A 53 14.33 7.54 -8.09
CA PRO A 53 14.35 6.62 -9.22
C PRO A 53 14.85 5.19 -8.95
N PRO A 54 15.90 4.95 -8.14
CA PRO A 54 16.34 3.58 -7.85
C PRO A 54 15.46 2.83 -6.83
N PHE A 55 14.58 3.53 -6.09
CA PHE A 55 13.85 2.96 -4.95
C PHE A 55 12.33 2.90 -5.15
N ASN A 56 11.76 3.81 -5.95
CA ASN A 56 10.33 3.87 -6.17
C ASN A 56 9.92 4.60 -7.44
N SER A 57 8.63 4.50 -7.80
CA SER A 57 7.97 5.36 -8.78
C SER A 57 7.36 6.60 -8.10
N ALA A 58 7.06 7.64 -8.90
CA ALA A 58 6.40 8.85 -8.42
C ALA A 58 4.99 8.60 -7.88
N LYS A 59 4.32 7.53 -8.34
CA LYS A 59 3.11 6.97 -7.76
C LYS A 59 3.41 5.53 -7.35
N ASP A 60 3.42 5.23 -6.06
CA ASP A 60 3.65 3.86 -5.58
C ASP A 60 2.42 2.99 -5.87
N PRO A 61 2.57 1.67 -6.05
CA PRO A 61 1.42 0.76 -6.12
C PRO A 61 0.42 0.87 -4.96
N VAL A 62 0.83 1.35 -3.79
CA VAL A 62 -0.10 1.64 -2.68
C VAL A 62 -1.03 2.83 -2.98
N ASN A 63 -0.59 3.79 -3.79
CA ASN A 63 -1.36 5.00 -4.10
C ASN A 63 -2.32 4.85 -5.31
N ILE A 64 -2.37 3.68 -5.95
CA ILE A 64 -3.11 3.41 -7.21
C ILE A 64 -4.22 2.41 -6.95
#